data_AF-A0A5B8MYG0-F1
#
_entry.id   AF-A0A5B8MYG0-F1
#
_cell.length_a   1.000
_cell.length_b   1.000
_cell.length_c   1.000
_cell.angle_alpha   90.00
_cell.angle_beta   90.00
_cell.angle_gamma   90.00
#
_symmetry.space_group_name_H-M   'P 1'
#
loop_
_entity.id
_entity.type
_entity.pdbx_description
1 polymer ?
#
loop_
_entity_poly.entity_id
_entity_poly.type
_entity_poly.pdbx_seq_one_letter_code
_entity_poly.pdbx_strand_id
1 'polypeptide(L)'
;MPKGVFIDKRRKKKPYGVRIGRPKEYFATVAEAVAALEAYRAGKLKKRETDRAALAVKRARNLAIYGRNSATEREVALALVARWEATIPGRTALVLNDGTKADVLLRLSEEDAWLPVQLKTTGGAKKGEPNTWYFHNVTGYSGMCVVCWRCDVGDAWVYNGNALNERGKLDLSVTPLRKNCELALARGLNLAALVQWLSEQAQAHLCRWTTVTEHAARHDFASAAQALEMRGIDAFKASFPKHRYAFPEGQNTQVDLLKDATTRQQFKTARAASNGVAGFMCNLYTYAGRDEAGKELKDPYPAGAFDELVAVAWVEGKAYFWIIPAAKLEANGYLRSESQPGKTSLHLHASQIGVQPNPHARKEVDPWTRMYFHSAA
;
A
#
# COMPACT_ATOMS: atom_id res chain seq x y z
N MET A 1 17.78 31.09 -12.19
CA MET A 1 16.86 31.47 -11.09
C MET A 1 16.73 30.32 -10.12
N PRO A 2 16.82 30.54 -8.79
CA PRO A 2 16.59 29.51 -7.79
C PRO A 2 15.20 28.87 -7.91
N LYS A 3 15.12 27.57 -7.63
CA LYS A 3 13.88 26.80 -7.82
C LYS A 3 12.76 27.29 -6.90
N GLY A 4 11.65 27.71 -7.49
CA GLY A 4 10.49 28.27 -6.77
C GLY A 4 10.45 29.79 -6.74
N VAL A 5 11.50 30.46 -7.25
CA VAL A 5 11.52 31.90 -7.51
C VAL A 5 11.35 32.14 -9.01
N PHE A 6 10.49 33.07 -9.40
CA PHE A 6 10.27 33.48 -10.79
C PHE A 6 10.43 34.99 -10.95
N ILE A 7 10.55 35.45 -12.19
CA ILE A 7 10.65 36.88 -12.51
C ILE A 7 9.36 37.32 -13.21
N ASP A 8 8.67 38.33 -12.68
CA ASP A 8 7.62 39.07 -13.40
C ASP A 8 8.19 40.41 -13.90
N LYS A 9 8.58 40.43 -15.18
CA LYS A 9 9.18 41.60 -15.83
C LYS A 9 8.28 42.85 -15.83
N ARG A 10 6.97 42.71 -15.59
CA ARG A 10 6.06 43.87 -15.49
C ARG A 10 6.23 44.63 -14.18
N ARG A 11 6.81 44.02 -13.15
CA ARG A 11 7.04 44.64 -11.84
C ARG A 11 8.45 45.23 -11.76
N LYS A 12 8.59 46.49 -12.16
CA LYS A 12 9.91 47.16 -12.23
C LYS A 12 10.65 47.22 -10.88
N LYS A 13 9.94 47.45 -9.77
CA LYS A 13 10.56 47.61 -8.43
C LYS A 13 10.74 46.30 -7.64
N LYS A 14 9.88 45.31 -7.88
CA LYS A 14 9.88 44.01 -7.19
C LYS A 14 9.64 42.89 -8.20
N PRO A 15 10.61 42.60 -9.07
CA PRO A 15 10.40 41.68 -10.18
C PRO A 15 10.43 40.22 -9.73
N TYR A 16 11.02 39.90 -8.57
CA TYR A 16 11.23 38.52 -8.13
C TYR A 16 10.04 38.04 -7.31
N GLY A 17 9.28 37.07 -7.82
CA GLY A 17 8.10 36.53 -7.16
C GLY A 17 8.33 35.13 -6.57
N VAL A 18 7.66 34.85 -5.45
CA VAL A 18 7.53 33.50 -4.90
C VAL A 18 6.07 33.16 -4.59
N ARG A 19 5.75 31.87 -4.60
CA ARG A 19 4.38 31.38 -4.35
C ARG A 19 4.25 30.83 -2.94
N ILE A 20 4.21 31.72 -1.98
CA ILE A 20 4.10 31.44 -0.54
C ILE A 20 2.65 31.57 -0.03
N GLY A 21 1.70 31.00 -0.75
CA GLY A 21 0.26 31.07 -0.45
C GLY A 21 -0.55 31.77 -1.54
N ARG A 22 -1.69 32.36 -1.15
CA ARG A 22 -2.46 33.33 -1.94
C ARG A 22 -2.63 34.60 -1.10
N PRO A 23 -2.26 35.80 -1.58
CA PRO A 23 -1.71 36.12 -2.91
C PRO A 23 -0.23 35.73 -3.09
N LYS A 24 0.32 35.98 -4.29
CA LYS A 24 1.76 35.84 -4.57
C LYS A 24 2.52 37.03 -3.97
N GLU A 25 3.69 36.78 -3.42
CA GLU A 25 4.56 37.83 -2.89
C GLU A 25 5.72 38.12 -3.84
N TYR A 26 6.18 39.36 -3.85
CA TYR A 26 7.20 39.86 -4.76
C TYR A 26 8.23 40.70 -3.99
N PHE A 27 9.48 40.59 -4.40
CA PHE A 27 10.67 41.08 -3.70
C PHE A 27 11.58 41.84 -4.67
N ALA A 28 12.39 42.74 -4.12
CA ALA A 28 13.28 43.58 -4.91
C ALA A 28 14.49 42.81 -5.42
N THR A 29 14.96 41.82 -4.64
CA THR A 29 16.12 41.00 -4.98
C THR A 29 15.80 39.50 -5.02
N VAL A 30 16.65 38.73 -5.70
CA VAL A 30 16.58 37.26 -5.68
C VAL A 30 16.81 36.73 -4.26
N ALA A 31 17.74 37.33 -3.51
CA ALA A 31 18.08 36.90 -2.15
C ALA A 31 16.89 37.05 -1.19
N GLU A 32 16.18 38.19 -1.23
CA GLU A 32 14.96 38.41 -0.46
C GLU A 32 13.88 37.38 -0.80
N ALA A 33 13.69 37.09 -2.09
CA ALA A 33 12.71 36.11 -2.54
C ALA A 33 13.06 34.70 -2.06
N VAL A 34 14.34 34.31 -2.10
CA VAL A 34 14.83 33.03 -1.58
C VAL A 34 14.60 32.94 -0.07
N ALA A 35 14.99 33.96 0.70
CA ALA A 35 14.81 33.99 2.15
C ALA A 35 13.32 33.88 2.55
N ALA A 36 12.43 34.60 1.85
CA ALA A 36 10.99 34.50 2.07
C ALA A 36 10.43 33.10 1.76
N LEU A 37 10.91 32.46 0.69
CA LEU A 37 10.53 31.10 0.33
C LEU A 37 11.00 30.07 1.37
N GLU A 38 12.21 30.22 1.88
CA GLU A 38 12.78 29.38 2.94
C GLU A 38 12.01 29.55 4.25
N ALA A 39 11.75 30.79 4.68
CA ALA A 39 10.95 31.08 5.86
C ALA A 39 9.53 30.47 5.77
N TYR A 40 8.90 30.57 4.59
CA TYR A 40 7.59 29.93 4.35
C TYR A 40 7.66 28.40 4.44
N ARG A 41 8.70 27.77 3.87
CA ARG A 41 8.91 26.31 3.94
C ARG A 41 9.14 25.87 5.38
N ALA A 42 9.99 26.57 6.12
CA ALA A 42 10.24 26.32 7.53
C ALA A 42 8.95 26.46 8.36
N GLY A 43 8.14 27.50 8.11
CA GLY A 43 6.84 27.68 8.74
C GLY A 43 5.86 26.54 8.44
N LYS A 44 5.85 26.02 7.19
CA LYS A 44 5.04 24.85 6.82
C LYS A 44 5.51 23.56 7.50
N LEU A 45 6.81 23.34 7.60
CA LEU A 45 7.39 22.21 8.32
C LEU A 45 7.02 22.29 9.80
N LYS A 46 7.28 23.41 10.46
CA LYS A 46 6.93 23.67 11.86
C LYS A 46 5.44 23.47 12.14
N LYS A 47 4.57 23.97 11.25
CA LYS A 47 3.12 23.75 11.37
C LYS A 47 2.80 22.25 11.33
N ARG A 48 3.34 21.50 10.37
CA ARG A 48 3.10 20.05 10.28
C ARG A 48 3.66 19.29 11.48
N GLU A 49 4.81 19.69 11.99
CA GLU A 49 5.39 19.12 13.21
C GLU A 49 4.48 19.38 14.41
N THR A 50 3.94 20.60 14.53
CA THR A 50 2.98 20.95 15.58
C THR A 50 1.68 20.14 15.45
N ASP A 51 1.13 20.05 14.24
CA ASP A 51 -0.08 19.25 13.96
C ASP A 51 0.17 17.76 14.28
N ARG A 52 1.38 17.24 13.99
CA ARG A 52 1.77 15.87 14.35
C ARG A 52 1.95 15.68 15.85
N ALA A 53 2.59 16.63 16.52
CA ALA A 53 2.82 16.59 17.96
C ALA A 53 1.48 16.62 18.71
N ALA A 54 0.54 17.46 18.27
CA ALA A 54 -0.82 17.50 18.82
C ALA A 54 -1.55 16.15 18.71
N LEU A 55 -1.31 15.41 17.63
CA LEU A 55 -1.91 14.08 17.41
C LEU A 55 -1.06 12.92 17.96
N ALA A 56 0.14 13.18 18.48
CA ALA A 56 1.08 12.13 18.86
C ALA A 56 0.51 11.23 19.96
N VAL A 57 -0.16 11.82 20.96
CA VAL A 57 -0.79 11.08 22.07
C VAL A 57 -1.90 10.15 21.55
N LYS A 58 -2.80 10.68 20.71
CA LYS A 58 -3.88 9.88 20.09
C LYS A 58 -3.31 8.77 19.21
N ARG A 59 -2.27 9.07 18.42
CA ARG A 59 -1.59 8.08 17.58
C ARG A 59 -0.93 7.00 18.42
N ALA A 60 -0.21 7.35 19.47
CA ALA A 60 0.41 6.39 20.38
C ALA A 60 -0.64 5.47 21.02
N ARG A 61 -1.76 6.04 21.49
CA ARG A 61 -2.89 5.27 22.01
C ARG A 61 -3.48 4.34 20.94
N ASN A 62 -3.74 4.84 19.74
CA ASN A 62 -4.28 4.02 18.65
C ASN A 62 -3.29 2.92 18.22
N LEU A 63 -2.00 3.20 18.19
CA LEU A 63 -0.96 2.20 17.89
C LEU A 63 -0.90 1.14 18.99
N ALA A 64 -1.02 1.53 20.27
CA ALA A 64 -1.06 0.60 21.38
C ALA A 64 -2.30 -0.32 21.36
N ILE A 65 -3.45 0.20 20.89
CA ILE A 65 -4.71 -0.58 20.85
C ILE A 65 -4.85 -1.39 19.56
N TYR A 66 -4.49 -0.80 18.40
CA TYR A 66 -4.81 -1.34 17.07
C TYR A 66 -3.59 -1.52 16.16
N GLY A 67 -2.45 -0.93 16.52
CA GLY A 67 -1.32 -0.75 15.60
C GLY A 67 -0.54 -2.01 15.27
N ARG A 68 -0.63 -3.06 16.09
CA ARG A 68 0.08 -4.32 15.85
C ARG A 68 -0.71 -5.33 15.02
N ASN A 69 -2.00 -5.11 14.73
CA ASN A 69 -2.84 -6.14 14.13
C ASN A 69 -2.30 -6.65 12.80
N SER A 70 -1.93 -5.76 11.86
CA SER A 70 -1.35 -6.18 10.58
C SER A 70 0.02 -6.84 10.73
N ALA A 71 0.91 -6.26 11.54
CA ALA A 71 2.23 -6.84 11.78
C ALA A 71 2.14 -8.25 12.40
N THR A 72 1.23 -8.43 13.36
CA THR A 72 0.96 -9.71 14.01
C THR A 72 0.34 -10.72 13.04
N GLU A 73 -0.57 -10.29 12.16
CA GLU A 73 -1.08 -11.15 11.08
C GLU A 73 0.03 -11.62 10.15
N ARG A 74 0.95 -10.72 9.77
CA ARG A 74 2.11 -11.06 8.95
C ARG A 74 3.09 -11.99 9.68
N GLU A 75 3.36 -11.75 10.96
CA GLU A 75 4.20 -12.64 11.79
C GLU A 75 3.62 -14.05 11.86
N VAL A 76 2.30 -14.17 12.06
CA VAL A 76 1.61 -15.48 12.06
C VAL A 76 1.66 -16.12 10.66
N ALA A 77 1.49 -15.35 9.60
CA ALA A 77 1.59 -15.85 8.22
C ALA A 77 2.98 -16.43 7.92
N LEU A 78 4.04 -15.70 8.27
CA LEU A 78 5.42 -16.15 8.12
C LEU A 78 5.71 -17.40 8.97
N ALA A 79 5.23 -17.42 10.21
CA ALA A 79 5.39 -18.59 11.09
C ALA A 79 4.66 -19.83 10.53
N LEU A 80 3.47 -19.65 9.96
CA LEU A 80 2.71 -20.71 9.32
C LEU A 80 3.44 -21.26 8.09
N VAL A 81 3.94 -20.40 7.21
CA VAL A 81 4.73 -20.80 6.03
C VAL A 81 5.98 -21.58 6.47
N ALA A 82 6.78 -21.03 7.39
CA ALA A 82 7.98 -21.69 7.88
C ALA A 82 7.68 -23.05 8.51
N ARG A 83 6.59 -23.16 9.29
CA ARG A 83 6.17 -24.43 9.90
C ARG A 83 5.69 -25.43 8.85
N TRP A 84 4.95 -24.98 7.83
CA TRP A 84 4.50 -25.83 6.74
C TRP A 84 5.67 -26.51 6.03
N GLU A 85 6.64 -25.70 5.59
CA GLU A 85 7.82 -26.20 4.84
C GLU A 85 8.69 -27.12 5.70
N ALA A 86 8.80 -26.85 7.01
CA ALA A 86 9.51 -27.72 7.94
C ALA A 86 8.80 -29.05 8.23
N THR A 87 7.47 -29.10 8.11
CA THR A 87 6.65 -30.25 8.54
C THR A 87 6.27 -31.15 7.37
N ILE A 88 6.08 -30.59 6.17
CA ILE A 88 5.60 -31.32 4.99
C ILE A 88 6.68 -31.29 3.89
N PRO A 89 7.58 -32.30 3.84
CA PRO A 89 8.69 -32.32 2.90
C PRO A 89 8.24 -32.18 1.44
N GLY A 90 8.98 -31.37 0.68
CA GLY A 90 8.72 -31.14 -0.74
C GLY A 90 7.54 -30.21 -1.04
N ARG A 91 6.81 -29.72 -0.03
CA ARG A 91 5.74 -28.73 -0.22
C ARG A 91 6.19 -27.35 0.19
N THR A 92 6.08 -26.43 -0.75
CA THR A 92 6.37 -25.01 -0.53
C THR A 92 5.15 -24.29 0.03
N ALA A 93 5.37 -23.16 0.69
CA ALA A 93 4.32 -22.22 1.06
C ALA A 93 4.80 -20.79 0.79
N LEU A 94 3.87 -19.85 0.64
CA LEU A 94 4.21 -18.45 0.39
C LEU A 94 3.21 -17.53 1.06
N VAL A 95 3.72 -16.38 1.51
CA VAL A 95 2.87 -15.26 1.92
C VAL A 95 2.56 -14.40 0.70
N LEU A 96 1.30 -14.04 0.51
CA LEU A 96 0.85 -13.26 -0.63
C LEU A 96 1.15 -11.76 -0.45
N ASN A 97 1.03 -11.04 -1.58
CA ASN A 97 1.17 -9.59 -1.64
C ASN A 97 -0.02 -8.89 -0.99
N ASP A 98 0.21 -7.67 -0.50
CA ASP A 98 -0.81 -6.92 0.23
C ASP A 98 -2.10 -6.72 -0.57
N GLY A 99 -3.24 -6.91 0.10
CA GLY A 99 -4.57 -6.68 -0.44
C GLY A 99 -5.21 -7.86 -1.16
N THR A 100 -4.48 -8.95 -1.40
CA THR A 100 -5.09 -10.20 -1.85
C THR A 100 -6.08 -10.71 -0.82
N LYS A 101 -7.09 -11.47 -1.27
CA LYS A 101 -8.07 -12.08 -0.37
C LYS A 101 -7.51 -13.22 0.47
N ALA A 102 -6.41 -13.83 0.08
CA ALA A 102 -5.69 -14.80 0.90
C ALA A 102 -4.42 -14.14 1.43
N ASP A 103 -4.00 -14.55 2.63
CA ASP A 103 -2.72 -14.10 3.20
C ASP A 103 -1.61 -15.09 2.90
N VAL A 104 -1.93 -16.38 2.85
CA VAL A 104 -0.98 -17.49 2.65
C VAL A 104 -1.51 -18.45 1.59
N LEU A 105 -0.61 -18.97 0.77
CA LEU A 105 -0.85 -20.17 -0.04
C LEU A 105 -0.02 -21.34 0.46
N LEU A 106 -0.68 -22.49 0.59
CA LEU A 106 -0.06 -23.75 0.96
C LEU A 106 -0.11 -24.69 -0.25
N ARG A 107 1.03 -25.10 -0.77
CA ARG A 107 1.09 -25.98 -1.95
C ARG A 107 0.59 -27.36 -1.57
N LEU A 108 -0.34 -27.94 -2.31
CA LEU A 108 -0.93 -29.24 -1.96
C LEU A 108 -0.30 -30.42 -2.71
N SER A 109 0.17 -30.18 -3.94
CA SER A 109 0.78 -31.15 -4.83
C SER A 109 1.90 -30.53 -5.66
N GLU A 110 2.58 -31.32 -6.49
CA GLU A 110 3.57 -30.80 -7.44
C GLU A 110 2.93 -29.95 -8.55
N GLU A 111 1.65 -30.13 -8.83
CA GLU A 111 0.89 -29.25 -9.73
C GLU A 111 0.72 -27.85 -9.10
N ASP A 112 0.38 -26.85 -9.91
CA ASP A 112 0.10 -25.47 -9.46
C ASP A 112 -1.28 -25.39 -8.77
N ALA A 113 -1.45 -26.21 -7.73
CA ALA A 113 -2.66 -26.35 -6.93
C ALA A 113 -2.36 -25.95 -5.48
N TRP A 114 -2.86 -24.78 -5.11
CA TRP A 114 -2.64 -24.17 -3.80
C TRP A 114 -3.93 -24.10 -3.01
N LEU A 115 -3.82 -24.31 -1.70
CA LEU A 115 -4.87 -23.97 -0.75
C LEU A 115 -4.72 -22.50 -0.34
N PRO A 116 -5.68 -21.63 -0.70
CA PRO A 116 -5.70 -20.27 -0.22
C PRO A 116 -6.22 -20.20 1.22
N VAL A 117 -5.42 -19.59 2.10
CA VAL A 117 -5.75 -19.39 3.52
C VAL A 117 -5.83 -17.90 3.82
N GLN A 118 -6.97 -17.46 4.33
CA GLN A 118 -7.11 -16.15 4.97
C GLN A 118 -6.88 -16.31 6.47
N LEU A 119 -5.97 -15.51 7.01
CA LEU A 119 -5.71 -15.37 8.43
C LEU A 119 -6.54 -14.22 9.00
N LYS A 120 -7.01 -14.39 10.22
CA LYS A 120 -7.61 -13.33 11.03
C LYS A 120 -6.97 -13.44 12.40
N THR A 121 -6.26 -12.40 12.81
CA THR A 121 -5.62 -12.39 14.12
C THR A 121 -6.35 -11.51 15.10
N THR A 122 -6.18 -11.81 16.39
CA THR A 122 -6.55 -10.91 17.46
C THR A 122 -5.54 -11.00 18.59
N GLY A 123 -5.19 -9.84 19.16
CA GLY A 123 -4.20 -9.73 20.23
C GLY A 123 -4.66 -10.33 21.57
N GLY A 124 -5.97 -10.49 21.76
CA GLY A 124 -6.52 -11.14 22.94
C GLY A 124 -8.02 -11.01 23.07
N ALA A 125 -8.53 -11.40 24.23
CA ALA A 125 -9.95 -11.32 24.53
C ALA A 125 -10.48 -9.88 24.47
N LYS A 126 -11.74 -9.74 24.06
CA LYS A 126 -12.47 -8.48 23.99
C LYS A 126 -12.58 -7.88 25.38
N LYS A 127 -12.30 -6.57 25.50
CA LYS A 127 -12.38 -5.84 26.77
C LYS A 127 -13.77 -6.02 27.41
N GLY A 128 -13.79 -6.46 28.66
CA GLY A 128 -15.02 -6.76 29.42
C GLY A 128 -15.59 -8.15 29.20
N GLU A 129 -15.04 -8.94 28.27
CA GLU A 129 -15.46 -10.30 27.96
C GLU A 129 -14.22 -11.22 27.89
N PRO A 130 -13.66 -11.66 29.04
CA PRO A 130 -12.34 -12.30 29.12
C PRO A 130 -12.21 -13.64 28.37
N ASN A 131 -13.33 -14.20 27.89
CA ASN A 131 -13.37 -15.45 27.14
C ASN A 131 -13.95 -15.29 25.73
N THR A 132 -14.03 -14.06 25.21
CA THR A 132 -14.55 -13.79 23.87
C THR A 132 -13.47 -13.15 23.02
N TRP A 133 -13.08 -13.80 21.94
CA TRP A 133 -12.15 -13.25 20.94
C TRP A 133 -12.94 -12.74 19.76
N TYR A 134 -12.54 -11.58 19.24
CA TYR A 134 -13.30 -10.88 18.22
C TYR A 134 -12.45 -10.72 16.95
N PHE A 135 -13.01 -11.12 15.81
CA PHE A 135 -12.39 -11.06 14.49
C PHE A 135 -13.28 -10.25 13.54
N HIS A 136 -12.69 -9.24 12.89
CA HIS A 136 -13.38 -8.37 11.94
C HIS A 136 -13.37 -8.93 10.52
N ASN A 137 -14.40 -8.61 9.73
CA ASN A 137 -14.48 -8.88 8.29
C ASN A 137 -14.11 -10.32 7.92
N VAL A 138 -14.79 -11.30 8.52
CA VAL A 138 -14.59 -12.74 8.26
C VAL A 138 -15.37 -13.27 7.05
N THR A 139 -16.01 -12.38 6.30
CA THR A 139 -16.80 -12.70 5.09
C THR A 139 -16.07 -12.26 3.83
N GLY A 140 -16.53 -12.75 2.67
CA GLY A 140 -15.91 -12.51 1.36
C GLY A 140 -14.91 -13.59 0.94
N TYR A 141 -14.82 -14.67 1.72
CA TYR A 141 -13.85 -15.76 1.55
C TYR A 141 -14.52 -17.08 1.14
N SER A 142 -15.60 -17.01 0.36
CA SER A 142 -16.26 -18.21 -0.16
C SER A 142 -15.26 -19.11 -0.90
N GLY A 143 -15.30 -20.41 -0.62
CA GLY A 143 -14.36 -21.39 -1.17
C GLY A 143 -12.99 -21.43 -0.50
N MET A 144 -12.72 -20.60 0.51
CA MET A 144 -11.40 -20.51 1.18
C MET A 144 -11.41 -21.06 2.61
N CYS A 145 -10.21 -21.39 3.10
CA CYS A 145 -9.97 -21.69 4.50
C CYS A 145 -9.75 -20.39 5.27
N VAL A 146 -10.53 -20.16 6.34
CA VAL A 146 -10.38 -18.98 7.20
C VAL A 146 -9.87 -19.42 8.57
N VAL A 147 -8.68 -18.98 8.94
CA VAL A 147 -8.01 -19.30 10.20
C VAL A 147 -8.06 -18.10 11.12
N CYS A 148 -8.77 -18.25 12.24
CA CYS A 148 -8.89 -17.24 13.29
C CYS A 148 -7.89 -17.55 14.42
N TRP A 149 -6.77 -16.83 14.47
CA TRP A 149 -5.65 -17.05 15.37
C TRP A 149 -5.70 -16.13 16.60
N ARG A 150 -5.60 -16.72 17.80
CA ARG A 150 -5.52 -16.01 19.08
C ARG A 150 -4.07 -15.81 19.48
N CYS A 151 -3.58 -14.59 19.40
CA CYS A 151 -2.17 -14.32 19.64
C CYS A 151 -1.76 -14.47 21.12
N ASP A 152 -2.66 -14.15 22.05
CA ASP A 152 -2.47 -14.32 23.49
C ASP A 152 -2.42 -15.78 23.95
N VAL A 153 -3.18 -16.65 23.27
CA VAL A 153 -3.25 -18.09 23.61
C VAL A 153 -2.28 -18.93 22.77
N GLY A 154 -1.97 -18.51 21.54
CA GLY A 154 -1.09 -19.23 20.63
C GLY A 154 -1.78 -20.40 19.91
N ASP A 155 -3.07 -20.28 19.62
CA ASP A 155 -3.84 -21.30 18.90
C ASP A 155 -4.89 -20.72 17.94
N ALA A 156 -5.55 -21.61 17.19
CA ALA A 156 -6.50 -21.24 16.16
C ALA A 156 -7.84 -21.97 16.22
N TRP A 157 -8.84 -21.29 15.67
CA TRP A 157 -10.04 -21.90 15.10
C TRP A 157 -9.97 -21.87 13.58
N VAL A 158 -10.48 -22.92 12.94
CA VAL A 158 -10.55 -23.00 11.47
C VAL A 158 -11.99 -23.04 11.02
N TYR A 159 -12.32 -22.25 10.01
CA TYR A 159 -13.68 -22.11 9.48
C TYR A 159 -13.72 -22.35 7.97
N ASN A 160 -14.87 -22.83 7.50
CA ASN A 160 -15.21 -22.80 6.09
C ASN A 160 -15.68 -21.38 5.73
N GLY A 161 -15.02 -20.74 4.76
CA GLY A 161 -15.41 -19.41 4.30
C GLY A 161 -16.82 -19.34 3.69
N ASN A 162 -17.33 -20.43 3.10
CA ASN A 162 -18.73 -20.50 2.66
C ASN A 162 -19.71 -20.36 3.83
N ALA A 163 -19.48 -21.12 4.90
CA ALA A 163 -20.34 -21.08 6.10
C ALA A 163 -20.30 -19.69 6.78
N LEU A 164 -19.13 -19.04 6.78
CA LEU A 164 -19.00 -17.67 7.30
C LEU A 164 -19.75 -16.65 6.43
N ASN A 165 -19.71 -16.81 5.10
CA ASN A 165 -20.43 -15.96 4.15
C ASN A 165 -21.95 -16.14 4.25
N GLU A 166 -22.44 -17.39 4.28
CA GLU A 166 -23.85 -17.72 4.43
C GLU A 166 -24.45 -17.19 5.74
N ARG A 167 -23.64 -17.12 6.79
CA ARG A 167 -24.02 -16.49 8.06
C ARG A 167 -24.35 -15.00 7.90
N GLY A 168 -23.86 -14.33 6.85
CA GLY A 168 -24.19 -12.95 6.50
C GLY A 168 -23.71 -11.89 7.50
N LYS A 169 -22.73 -12.22 8.35
CA LYS A 169 -22.22 -11.33 9.40
C LYS A 169 -20.74 -11.08 9.21
N LEU A 170 -20.37 -9.81 9.05
CA LEU A 170 -18.98 -9.37 8.87
C LEU A 170 -18.09 -9.79 10.04
N ASP A 171 -18.61 -9.76 11.27
CA ASP A 171 -17.81 -9.95 12.46
C ASP A 171 -18.06 -11.30 13.15
N LEU A 172 -17.01 -11.86 13.73
CA LEU A 172 -17.04 -13.14 14.44
C LEU A 172 -16.52 -12.97 15.87
N SER A 173 -17.42 -13.07 16.84
CA SER A 173 -17.07 -13.22 18.25
C SER A 173 -17.06 -14.69 18.62
N VAL A 174 -15.92 -15.23 19.00
CA VAL A 174 -15.77 -16.63 19.40
C VAL A 174 -15.60 -16.71 20.91
N THR A 175 -16.57 -17.34 21.55
CA THR A 175 -16.51 -17.73 22.96
C THR A 175 -16.50 -19.26 23.02
N PRO A 176 -15.60 -19.89 23.80
CA PRO A 176 -15.60 -21.34 23.98
C PRO A 176 -17.00 -21.87 24.34
N LEU A 177 -17.36 -23.02 23.76
CA LEU A 177 -18.65 -23.71 24.01
C LEU A 177 -19.90 -22.90 23.61
N ARG A 178 -19.75 -21.87 22.76
CA ARG A 178 -20.88 -21.13 22.17
C ARG A 178 -20.98 -21.42 20.68
N LYS A 179 -22.12 -21.04 20.10
CA LYS A 179 -22.48 -21.25 18.68
C LYS A 179 -21.36 -20.96 17.67
N ASN A 180 -20.63 -19.84 17.80
CA ASN A 180 -19.56 -19.50 16.86
C ASN A 180 -18.30 -20.37 17.03
N CYS A 181 -18.06 -20.94 18.21
CA CYS A 181 -17.01 -21.94 18.43
C CYS A 181 -17.43 -23.30 17.86
N GLU A 182 -18.71 -23.67 17.97
CA GLU A 182 -19.27 -24.89 17.38
C GLU A 182 -19.29 -24.89 15.86
N LEU A 183 -19.34 -23.70 15.24
CA LEU A 183 -19.23 -23.53 13.79
C LEU A 183 -17.83 -23.85 13.24
N ALA A 184 -16.79 -23.87 14.10
CA ALA A 184 -15.43 -24.11 13.67
C ALA A 184 -15.25 -25.59 13.25
N LEU A 185 -14.60 -25.81 12.12
CA LEU A 185 -14.20 -27.14 11.64
C LEU A 185 -13.15 -27.78 12.56
N ALA A 186 -12.30 -26.94 13.16
CA ALA A 186 -11.33 -27.34 14.16
C ALA A 186 -11.05 -26.19 15.13
N ARG A 187 -10.54 -26.53 16.31
CA ARG A 187 -10.42 -25.61 17.44
C ARG A 187 -9.24 -25.96 18.33
N GLY A 188 -8.65 -24.96 18.97
CA GLY A 188 -7.53 -25.14 19.89
C GLY A 188 -6.27 -25.66 19.21
N LEU A 189 -6.10 -25.38 17.92
CA LEU A 189 -4.94 -25.85 17.16
C LEU A 189 -3.78 -24.89 17.38
N ASN A 190 -2.74 -25.32 18.11
CA ASN A 190 -1.46 -24.63 18.08
C ASN A 190 -0.84 -24.70 16.68
N LEU A 191 0.27 -24.00 16.42
CA LEU A 191 0.80 -23.85 15.07
C LEU A 191 1.17 -25.19 14.41
N ALA A 192 1.75 -26.12 15.17
CA ALA A 192 2.11 -27.45 14.67
C ALA A 192 0.86 -28.29 14.35
N ALA A 193 -0.12 -28.30 15.26
CA ALA A 193 -1.39 -29.00 15.06
C ALA A 193 -2.20 -28.39 13.89
N LEU A 194 -2.14 -27.08 13.70
CA LEU A 194 -2.76 -26.37 12.59
C LEU A 194 -2.17 -26.82 11.25
N VAL A 195 -0.85 -26.86 11.12
CA VAL A 195 -0.18 -27.31 9.89
C VAL A 195 -0.54 -28.76 9.58
N GLN A 196 -0.47 -29.65 10.58
CA GLN A 196 -0.84 -31.05 10.40
C GLN A 196 -2.30 -31.19 9.94
N TRP A 197 -3.22 -30.53 10.63
CA TRP A 197 -4.63 -30.55 10.30
C TRP A 197 -4.90 -29.99 8.90
N LEU A 198 -4.28 -28.88 8.51
CA LEU A 198 -4.43 -28.30 7.16
C LEU A 198 -3.94 -29.27 6.09
N SER A 199 -2.80 -29.94 6.30
CA SER A 199 -2.27 -30.92 5.35
C SER A 199 -3.22 -32.12 5.18
N GLU A 200 -3.72 -32.67 6.28
CA GLU A 200 -4.65 -33.80 6.27
C GLU A 200 -5.99 -33.43 5.63
N GLN A 201 -6.57 -32.29 5.99
CA GLN A 201 -7.85 -31.85 5.45
C GLN A 201 -7.77 -31.47 3.98
N ALA A 202 -6.67 -30.86 3.56
CA ALA A 202 -6.45 -30.55 2.16
C ALA A 202 -6.38 -31.81 1.29
N GLN A 203 -5.84 -32.92 1.82
CA GLN A 203 -5.84 -34.21 1.13
C GLN A 203 -7.21 -34.90 1.17
N ALA A 204 -7.86 -34.94 2.32
CA ALA A 204 -9.11 -35.69 2.52
C ALA A 204 -10.35 -34.99 1.94
N HIS A 205 -10.31 -33.67 1.79
CA HIS A 205 -11.48 -32.85 1.43
C HIS A 205 -11.16 -31.78 0.39
N LEU A 206 -10.50 -32.16 -0.71
CA LEU A 206 -10.25 -31.27 -1.85
C LEU A 206 -11.52 -30.59 -2.39
N CYS A 207 -12.71 -31.17 -2.19
CA CYS A 207 -13.97 -30.55 -2.59
C CYS A 207 -14.47 -29.44 -1.66
N ARG A 208 -13.91 -29.30 -0.45
CA ARG A 208 -14.37 -28.30 0.54
C ARG A 208 -13.85 -26.90 0.22
N TRP A 209 -12.64 -26.80 -0.30
CA TRP A 209 -11.99 -25.54 -0.64
C TRP A 209 -11.55 -25.58 -2.10
N THR A 210 -11.75 -24.47 -2.79
CA THR A 210 -11.31 -24.33 -4.17
C THR A 210 -9.80 -24.15 -4.20
N THR A 211 -9.10 -25.07 -4.85
CA THR A 211 -7.68 -24.90 -5.14
C THR A 211 -7.49 -23.84 -6.23
N VAL A 212 -6.39 -23.11 -6.16
CA VAL A 212 -6.07 -22.02 -7.08
C VAL A 212 -4.63 -22.13 -7.56
N THR A 213 -4.34 -21.53 -8.72
CA THR A 213 -2.96 -21.29 -9.14
C THR A 213 -2.34 -20.16 -8.33
N GLU A 214 -1.01 -20.14 -8.21
CA GLU A 214 -0.32 -18.99 -7.57
C GLU A 214 -0.70 -17.68 -8.28
N HIS A 215 -0.75 -17.70 -9.61
CA HIS A 215 -1.13 -16.54 -10.41
C HIS A 215 -2.54 -16.04 -10.06
N ALA A 216 -3.56 -16.91 -10.05
CA ALA A 216 -4.92 -16.50 -9.75
C ALA A 216 -5.04 -15.89 -8.34
N ALA A 217 -4.38 -16.49 -7.35
CA ALA A 217 -4.41 -15.98 -5.97
C ALA A 217 -3.74 -14.61 -5.81
N ARG A 218 -2.61 -14.36 -6.49
CA ARG A 218 -1.95 -13.04 -6.51
C ARG A 218 -2.79 -11.95 -7.16
N HIS A 219 -3.83 -12.32 -7.91
CA HIS A 219 -4.74 -11.43 -8.62
C HIS A 219 -6.13 -11.35 -8.01
N ASP A 220 -6.42 -12.13 -6.97
CA ASP A 220 -7.72 -12.12 -6.29
C ASP A 220 -7.74 -11.04 -5.21
N PHE A 221 -8.14 -9.82 -5.59
CA PHE A 221 -8.28 -8.67 -4.69
C PHE A 221 -9.76 -8.39 -4.38
N ALA A 222 -10.03 -7.93 -3.17
CA ALA A 222 -11.35 -7.36 -2.82
C ALA A 222 -11.56 -5.95 -3.42
N SER A 223 -10.47 -5.21 -3.68
CA SER A 223 -10.51 -3.83 -4.18
C SER A 223 -10.13 -3.74 -5.66
N ALA A 224 -11.02 -3.14 -6.47
CA ALA A 224 -10.73 -2.84 -7.87
C ALA A 224 -9.49 -1.94 -8.05
N ALA A 225 -9.19 -1.07 -7.07
CA ALA A 225 -8.00 -0.22 -7.12
C ALA A 225 -6.72 -1.04 -6.94
N GLN A 226 -6.72 -2.04 -6.04
CA GLN A 226 -5.58 -2.95 -5.85
C GLN A 226 -5.41 -3.87 -7.06
N ALA A 227 -6.51 -4.39 -7.61
CA ALA A 227 -6.47 -5.17 -8.86
C ALA A 227 -5.89 -4.36 -10.03
N LEU A 228 -6.25 -3.08 -10.15
CA LEU A 228 -5.71 -2.20 -11.19
C LEU A 228 -4.22 -1.90 -10.99
N GLU A 229 -3.77 -1.74 -9.75
CA GLU A 229 -2.36 -1.57 -9.41
C GLU A 229 -1.55 -2.83 -9.74
N MET A 230 -2.06 -4.02 -9.38
CA MET A 230 -1.43 -5.30 -9.70
C MET A 230 -1.31 -5.50 -11.22
N ARG A 231 -2.39 -5.25 -11.97
CA ARG A 231 -2.35 -5.27 -13.44
C ARG A 231 -1.26 -4.33 -14.00
N GLY A 232 -1.02 -3.19 -13.34
CA GLY A 232 0.06 -2.27 -13.66
C GLY A 232 1.45 -2.86 -13.41
N ILE A 233 1.62 -3.58 -12.29
CA ILE A 233 2.84 -4.32 -11.95
C ILE A 233 3.11 -5.42 -12.98
N ASP A 234 2.12 -6.20 -13.41
CA ASP A 234 2.34 -7.27 -14.40
C ASP A 234 2.70 -6.71 -15.77
N ALA A 235 2.00 -5.67 -16.21
CA ALA A 235 2.34 -4.98 -17.44
C ALA A 235 3.77 -4.40 -17.41
N PHE A 236 4.21 -3.92 -16.23
CA PHE A 236 5.57 -3.44 -16.03
C PHE A 236 6.58 -4.59 -16.14
N LYS A 237 6.36 -5.72 -15.43
CA LYS A 237 7.22 -6.90 -15.50
C LYS A 237 7.34 -7.43 -16.94
N ALA A 238 6.22 -7.48 -17.66
CA ALA A 238 6.18 -7.90 -19.06
C ALA A 238 6.94 -6.93 -20.00
N SER A 239 6.88 -5.63 -19.73
CA SER A 239 7.60 -4.60 -20.51
C SER A 239 9.10 -4.56 -20.22
N PHE A 240 9.51 -5.02 -19.03
CA PHE A 240 10.89 -5.00 -18.57
C PHE A 240 11.34 -6.38 -18.04
N PRO A 241 11.29 -7.45 -18.87
CA PRO A 241 11.44 -8.83 -18.41
C PRO A 241 12.89 -9.22 -18.05
N LYS A 242 13.86 -8.37 -18.40
CA LYS A 242 15.29 -8.62 -18.13
C LYS A 242 15.66 -8.56 -16.64
N HIS A 243 14.78 -8.00 -15.80
CA HIS A 243 15.00 -7.85 -14.37
C HIS A 243 14.30 -8.96 -13.58
N ARG A 244 14.83 -9.27 -12.42
CA ARG A 244 14.17 -10.16 -11.46
C ARG A 244 13.30 -9.33 -10.53
N TYR A 245 12.06 -9.75 -10.32
CA TYR A 245 11.11 -9.04 -9.48
C TYR A 245 10.62 -9.90 -8.33
N ALA A 246 10.54 -9.31 -7.14
CA ALA A 246 9.98 -9.95 -5.95
C ALA A 246 9.09 -8.95 -5.19
N PHE A 247 8.09 -9.48 -4.48
CA PHE A 247 7.34 -8.66 -3.52
C PHE A 247 8.15 -8.53 -2.23
N PRO A 248 8.08 -7.38 -1.53
CA PRO A 248 8.77 -7.23 -0.26
C PRO A 248 8.19 -8.16 0.81
N GLU A 249 9.03 -8.58 1.75
CA GLU A 249 8.61 -9.43 2.88
C GLU A 249 7.72 -8.70 3.87
N GLY A 250 7.93 -7.39 4.04
CA GLY A 250 7.15 -6.54 4.95
C GLY A 250 5.76 -6.23 4.40
N GLN A 251 4.78 -6.10 5.31
CA GLN A 251 3.42 -5.65 5.00
C GLN A 251 3.31 -4.13 5.17
N ASN A 252 2.46 -3.48 4.36
CA ASN A 252 2.17 -2.05 4.36
C ASN A 252 3.42 -1.17 4.27
N THR A 253 4.43 -1.63 3.53
CA THR A 253 5.67 -0.86 3.35
C THR A 253 5.46 0.28 2.35
N GLN A 254 6.47 1.13 2.19
CA GLN A 254 6.50 2.17 1.14
C GLN A 254 7.07 1.63 -0.19
N VAL A 255 7.08 0.31 -0.34
CA VAL A 255 7.66 -0.43 -1.45
C VAL A 255 6.63 -1.47 -1.87
N ASP A 256 6.30 -1.51 -3.16
CA ASP A 256 5.36 -2.49 -3.69
C ASP A 256 6.10 -3.61 -4.43
N LEU A 257 7.31 -3.32 -4.94
CA LEU A 257 8.10 -4.27 -5.70
C LEU A 257 9.61 -4.07 -5.47
N LEU A 258 10.36 -5.17 -5.40
CA LEU A 258 11.81 -5.18 -5.44
C LEU A 258 12.27 -5.57 -6.85
N LYS A 259 13.13 -4.74 -7.44
CA LYS A 259 13.81 -5.01 -8.71
C LYS A 259 15.26 -5.42 -8.43
N ASP A 260 15.66 -6.56 -8.96
CA ASP A 260 16.98 -7.18 -8.80
C ASP A 260 17.42 -7.29 -7.33
N ALA A 261 16.45 -7.67 -6.47
CA ALA A 261 16.57 -7.83 -5.01
C ALA A 261 16.88 -6.55 -4.20
N THR A 262 17.45 -5.49 -4.79
CA THR A 262 17.94 -4.34 -4.05
C THR A 262 17.18 -3.05 -4.32
N THR A 263 16.64 -2.86 -5.53
CA THR A 263 16.00 -1.60 -5.90
C THR A 263 14.55 -1.61 -5.43
N ARG A 264 14.22 -0.72 -4.50
CA ARG A 264 12.87 -0.58 -3.93
C ARG A 264 12.01 0.30 -4.82
N GLN A 265 10.94 -0.26 -5.37
CA GLN A 265 10.01 0.44 -6.25
C GLN A 265 8.66 0.68 -5.57
N GLN A 266 8.19 1.91 -5.60
CA GLN A 266 6.81 2.26 -5.27
C GLN A 266 6.01 2.43 -6.56
N PHE A 267 4.90 1.72 -6.68
CA PHE A 267 3.96 1.82 -7.77
C PHE A 267 2.86 2.84 -7.47
N LYS A 268 2.41 3.52 -8.51
CA LYS A 268 1.21 4.36 -8.50
C LYS A 268 0.46 4.26 -9.82
N THR A 269 -0.85 4.08 -9.74
CA THR A 269 -1.72 4.29 -10.89
C THR A 269 -1.96 5.79 -11.10
N ALA A 270 -1.65 6.26 -12.30
CA ALA A 270 -1.90 7.61 -12.77
C ALA A 270 -3.22 7.68 -13.56
N ARG A 271 -3.91 8.81 -13.44
CA ARG A 271 -5.15 9.11 -14.18
C ARG A 271 -4.97 10.35 -15.02
N ALA A 272 -5.76 10.51 -16.07
CA ALA A 272 -5.79 11.76 -16.83
C ALA A 272 -6.02 12.94 -15.87
N ALA A 273 -5.26 14.02 -16.06
CA ALA A 273 -5.46 15.21 -15.25
C ALA A 273 -6.82 15.85 -15.58
N SER A 274 -7.56 16.29 -14.55
CA SER A 274 -8.89 16.88 -14.71
C SER A 274 -8.84 18.28 -15.30
N ASN A 275 -9.96 18.75 -15.87
CA ASN A 275 -10.19 20.14 -16.30
C ASN A 275 -9.19 20.64 -17.38
N GLY A 276 -8.86 19.78 -18.34
CA GLY A 276 -7.96 20.14 -19.45
C GLY A 276 -6.52 20.43 -19.01
N VAL A 277 -6.16 20.08 -17.78
CA VAL A 277 -4.77 20.15 -17.32
C VAL A 277 -3.95 19.15 -18.12
N ALA A 278 -2.77 19.57 -18.55
CA ALA A 278 -1.87 18.73 -19.32
C ALA A 278 -1.39 17.49 -18.54
N GLY A 279 -1.27 16.39 -19.26
CA GLY A 279 -0.70 15.13 -18.81
C GLY A 279 -1.62 14.31 -17.92
N PHE A 280 -0.98 13.53 -17.05
CA PHE A 280 -1.59 12.64 -16.07
C PHE A 280 -1.25 13.12 -14.67
N MET A 281 -1.97 12.61 -13.68
CA MET A 281 -1.71 12.88 -12.27
C MET A 281 -1.80 11.58 -11.47
N CYS A 282 -0.86 11.40 -10.55
CA CYS A 282 -0.94 10.37 -9.53
C CYS A 282 -0.85 10.98 -8.13
N ASN A 283 -1.41 10.28 -7.15
CA ASN A 283 -1.24 10.60 -5.74
C ASN A 283 0.16 10.15 -5.30
N LEU A 284 0.85 10.99 -4.53
CA LEU A 284 2.18 10.72 -4.00
C LEU A 284 2.21 11.03 -2.51
N TYR A 285 1.39 10.30 -1.74
CA TYR A 285 1.31 10.45 -0.30
C TYR A 285 1.21 9.08 0.39
N THR A 286 1.60 9.06 1.65
CA THR A 286 1.30 8.00 2.62
C THR A 286 0.17 8.46 3.55
N TYR A 287 -0.54 7.52 4.15
CA TYR A 287 -1.48 7.82 5.23
C TYR A 287 -0.71 8.13 6.51
N ALA A 288 -1.12 9.19 7.20
CA ALA A 288 -0.58 9.63 8.47
C ALA A 288 -1.62 9.47 9.60
N GLY A 289 -2.45 8.43 9.52
CA GLY A 289 -3.55 8.21 10.45
C GLY A 289 -4.72 9.18 10.25
N ARG A 290 -5.44 9.47 11.34
CA ARG A 290 -6.65 10.31 11.36
C ARG A 290 -6.54 11.42 12.40
N ASP A 291 -7.19 12.56 12.15
CA ASP A 291 -7.28 13.67 13.11
C ASP A 291 -8.32 13.41 14.22
N GLU A 292 -8.60 14.43 15.04
CA GLU A 292 -9.59 14.32 16.12
C GLU A 292 -10.99 13.97 15.61
N ALA A 293 -11.39 14.54 14.48
CA ALA A 293 -12.68 14.30 13.82
C ALA A 293 -12.71 13.01 12.99
N GLY A 294 -11.64 12.21 12.99
CA GLY A 294 -11.56 10.95 12.26
C GLY A 294 -11.24 11.14 10.76
N LYS A 295 -10.93 12.36 10.31
CA LYS A 295 -10.54 12.62 8.92
C LYS A 295 -9.13 12.11 8.68
N GLU A 296 -8.94 11.42 7.57
CA GLU A 296 -7.65 10.89 7.16
C GLU A 296 -6.64 12.00 6.84
N LEU A 297 -5.45 11.83 7.39
CA LEU A 297 -4.33 12.72 7.16
C LEU A 297 -3.41 12.11 6.11
N LYS A 298 -2.97 12.94 5.16
CA LYS A 298 -2.14 12.54 4.04
C LYS A 298 -0.83 13.30 4.12
N ASP A 299 0.27 12.56 4.16
CA ASP A 299 1.62 13.12 4.20
C ASP A 299 2.39 12.75 2.94
N PRO A 300 3.22 13.65 2.40
CA PRO A 300 4.16 13.27 1.36
C PRO A 300 5.08 12.14 1.85
N TYR A 301 5.49 11.28 0.91
CA TYR A 301 6.49 10.25 1.19
C TYR A 301 7.78 10.89 1.73
N PRO A 302 8.42 10.29 2.74
CA PRO A 302 9.73 10.74 3.19
C PRO A 302 10.81 10.46 2.13
N ALA A 303 11.87 11.26 2.13
CA ALA A 303 13.11 10.91 1.43
C ALA A 303 13.63 9.57 1.96
N GLY A 304 14.15 8.71 1.07
CA GLY A 304 14.60 7.37 1.41
C GLY A 304 13.51 6.29 1.53
N ALA A 305 12.23 6.65 1.35
CA ALA A 305 11.09 5.72 1.36
C ALA A 305 11.24 4.55 0.38
N PHE A 306 11.70 4.86 -0.83
CA PHE A 306 11.90 3.96 -1.96
C PHE A 306 12.98 4.56 -2.85
N ASP A 307 13.46 3.79 -3.83
CA ASP A 307 14.54 4.18 -4.75
C ASP A 307 13.98 4.66 -6.10
N GLU A 308 12.86 4.08 -6.55
CA GLU A 308 12.17 4.46 -7.79
C GLU A 308 10.66 4.56 -7.58
N LEU A 309 10.05 5.57 -8.21
CA LEU A 309 8.60 5.61 -8.42
C LEU A 309 8.30 5.07 -9.82
N VAL A 310 7.47 4.03 -9.89
CA VAL A 310 6.88 3.55 -11.14
C VAL A 310 5.44 4.02 -11.20
N ALA A 311 5.17 5.02 -12.05
CA ALA A 311 3.80 5.45 -12.31
C ALA A 311 3.29 4.83 -13.62
N VAL A 312 2.08 4.26 -13.59
CA VAL A 312 1.45 3.64 -14.76
C VAL A 312 0.19 4.41 -15.16
N ALA A 313 0.05 4.75 -16.43
CA ALA A 313 -1.20 5.24 -17.02
C ALA A 313 -1.73 4.23 -18.03
N TRP A 314 -3.04 4.04 -18.03
CA TRP A 314 -3.75 3.21 -19.01
C TRP A 314 -4.42 4.11 -20.04
N VAL A 315 -4.08 3.95 -21.31
CA VAL A 315 -4.68 4.67 -22.44
C VAL A 315 -5.07 3.64 -23.49
N GLU A 316 -6.36 3.57 -23.81
CA GLU A 316 -6.90 2.63 -24.82
C GLU A 316 -6.47 1.18 -24.57
N GLY A 317 -6.43 0.78 -23.29
CA GLY A 317 -6.02 -0.57 -22.88
C GLY A 317 -4.51 -0.81 -22.83
N LYS A 318 -3.68 0.08 -23.39
CA LYS A 318 -2.22 0.01 -23.34
C LYS A 318 -1.68 0.68 -22.07
N ALA A 319 -0.69 0.05 -21.43
CA ALA A 319 0.03 0.59 -20.28
C ALA A 319 1.19 1.49 -20.72
N TYR A 320 1.40 2.58 -20.00
CA TYR A 320 2.52 3.50 -20.21
C TYR A 320 3.15 3.85 -18.88
N PHE A 321 4.48 3.90 -18.84
CA PHE A 321 5.22 3.97 -17.59
C PHE A 321 6.04 5.25 -17.45
N TRP A 322 6.17 5.72 -16.22
CA TRP A 322 7.21 6.65 -15.80
C TRP A 322 8.05 5.99 -14.72
N ILE A 323 9.35 5.86 -14.95
CA ILE A 323 10.30 5.28 -13.98
C ILE A 323 11.18 6.40 -13.45
N ILE A 324 10.79 6.98 -12.32
CA ILE A 324 11.40 8.21 -11.80
C ILE A 324 12.26 7.89 -10.57
N PRO A 325 13.59 8.14 -10.60
CA PRO A 325 14.43 7.97 -9.42
C PRO A 325 13.96 8.86 -8.25
N ALA A 326 13.98 8.33 -7.04
CA ALA A 326 13.57 9.04 -5.82
C ALA A 326 14.39 10.33 -5.60
N ALA A 327 15.69 10.29 -5.90
CA ALA A 327 16.56 11.48 -5.87
C ALA A 327 16.05 12.62 -6.77
N LYS A 328 15.43 12.29 -7.91
CA LYS A 328 14.83 13.29 -8.80
C LYS A 328 13.51 13.83 -8.25
N LEU A 329 12.71 12.99 -7.59
CA LEU A 329 11.51 13.45 -6.88
C LEU A 329 11.86 14.38 -5.72
N GLU A 330 12.90 14.05 -4.95
CA GLU A 330 13.41 14.88 -3.86
C GLU A 330 13.95 16.22 -4.36
N ALA A 331 14.82 16.23 -5.39
CA ALA A 331 15.33 17.45 -6.01
C ALA A 331 14.20 18.33 -6.60
N ASN A 332 13.04 17.74 -6.89
CA ASN A 332 11.83 18.42 -7.35
C ASN A 332 10.82 18.78 -6.24
N GLY A 333 11.17 18.49 -4.99
CA GLY A 333 10.40 18.81 -3.79
C GLY A 333 9.09 18.06 -3.69
N TYR A 334 9.07 16.83 -4.20
CA TYR A 334 7.93 15.92 -4.07
C TYR A 334 8.05 15.06 -2.81
N LEU A 335 9.26 14.61 -2.47
CA LEU A 335 9.52 13.91 -1.23
C LEU A 335 9.72 14.90 -0.07
N ARG A 336 9.36 14.47 1.13
CA ARG A 336 9.58 15.22 2.37
C ARG A 336 11.00 14.96 2.89
N SER A 337 11.74 16.02 3.14
CA SER A 337 13.06 15.99 3.80
C SER A 337 13.12 17.09 4.86
N GLU A 338 14.25 17.19 5.56
CA GLU A 338 14.47 18.26 6.56
C GLU A 338 14.36 19.66 5.96
N SER A 339 14.74 19.82 4.69
CA SER A 339 14.72 21.12 4.00
C SER A 339 13.45 21.38 3.20
N GLN A 340 12.59 20.37 2.98
CA GLN A 340 11.43 20.48 2.10
C GLN A 340 10.21 19.73 2.61
N PRO A 341 9.01 20.36 2.64
CA PRO A 341 7.80 19.70 3.09
C PRO A 341 7.33 18.58 2.16
N GLY A 342 7.74 18.54 0.89
CA GLY A 342 7.21 17.58 -0.09
C GLY A 342 5.79 17.91 -0.58
N LYS A 343 5.29 17.13 -1.54
CA LYS A 343 3.98 17.29 -2.20
C LYS A 343 3.24 15.96 -2.22
N THR A 344 1.91 16.02 -2.19
CA THR A 344 1.04 14.83 -2.14
C THR A 344 0.50 14.38 -3.50
N SER A 345 0.86 15.06 -4.58
CA SER A 345 0.49 14.68 -5.94
C SER A 345 1.61 15.03 -6.92
N LEU A 346 1.69 14.28 -8.01
CA LEU A 346 2.67 14.45 -9.08
C LEU A 346 1.93 14.52 -10.43
N HIS A 347 2.33 15.48 -11.27
CA HIS A 347 1.90 15.57 -12.66
C HIS A 347 2.94 14.90 -13.56
N LEU A 348 2.45 14.03 -14.42
CA LEU A 348 3.24 13.18 -15.31
C LEU A 348 2.97 13.61 -16.74
N HIS A 349 4.02 13.80 -17.53
CA HIS A 349 3.91 14.28 -18.90
C HIS A 349 4.59 13.28 -19.82
N ALA A 350 3.98 13.04 -20.97
CA ALA A 350 4.55 12.32 -22.10
C ALA A 350 4.42 13.20 -23.35
N SER A 351 5.23 12.96 -24.37
CA SER A 351 5.08 13.61 -25.68
C SER A 351 4.00 12.96 -26.54
N GLN A 352 3.76 11.67 -26.34
CA GLN A 352 2.94 10.83 -27.23
C GLN A 352 1.50 10.63 -26.74
N ILE A 353 1.26 10.77 -25.44
CA ILE A 353 -0.05 10.50 -24.82
C ILE A 353 -0.48 11.60 -23.85
N GLY A 354 -1.79 11.69 -23.62
CA GLY A 354 -2.41 12.67 -22.74
C GLY A 354 -2.42 14.09 -23.33
N VAL A 355 -3.14 14.99 -22.65
CA VAL A 355 -3.24 16.38 -23.06
C VAL A 355 -1.87 17.03 -23.00
N GLN A 356 -1.41 17.63 -24.09
CA GLN A 356 -0.10 18.27 -24.13
C GLN A 356 -0.13 19.66 -23.45
N PRO A 357 0.95 20.06 -22.75
CA PRO A 357 1.10 21.42 -22.26
C PRO A 357 0.93 22.43 -23.39
N ASN A 358 0.04 23.40 -23.19
CA ASN A 358 -0.13 24.50 -24.12
C ASN A 358 1.11 25.42 -24.03
N PRO A 359 1.90 25.57 -25.10
CA PRO A 359 3.11 26.42 -25.09
C PRO A 359 2.78 27.91 -24.91
N HIS A 360 1.55 28.31 -25.22
CA HIS A 360 1.03 29.67 -25.02
C HIS A 360 0.31 29.85 -23.68
N ALA A 361 0.28 28.83 -22.82
CA ALA A 361 -0.29 28.98 -21.50
C ALA A 361 0.46 30.08 -20.74
N ARG A 362 -0.28 30.99 -20.11
CA ARG A 362 0.29 32.04 -19.23
C ARG A 362 1.22 31.48 -18.15
N LYS A 363 1.06 30.19 -17.81
CA LYS A 363 1.95 29.47 -16.92
C LYS A 363 2.50 28.26 -17.67
N GLU A 364 3.78 28.34 -18.03
CA GLU A 364 4.52 27.20 -18.55
C GLU A 364 4.51 26.06 -17.53
N VAL A 365 4.23 24.87 -18.05
CA VAL A 365 4.29 23.62 -17.29
C VAL A 365 5.67 23.04 -17.51
N ASP A 366 6.42 22.83 -16.43
CA ASP A 366 7.71 22.13 -16.48
C ASP A 366 7.44 20.63 -16.72
N PRO A 367 7.74 20.09 -17.92
CA PRO A 367 7.41 18.74 -18.29
C PRO A 367 8.58 17.78 -18.02
N TRP A 368 9.45 18.06 -17.04
CA TRP A 368 10.64 17.27 -16.72
C TRP A 368 10.37 15.76 -16.56
N THR A 369 9.14 15.38 -16.17
CA THR A 369 8.73 13.98 -16.06
C THR A 369 8.75 13.24 -17.41
N ARG A 370 8.70 13.95 -18.55
CA ARG A 370 8.85 13.35 -19.90
C ARG A 370 10.15 12.59 -20.10
N MET A 371 11.23 12.99 -19.44
CA MET A 371 12.53 12.33 -19.59
C MET A 371 12.56 10.91 -19.01
N TYR A 372 11.58 10.58 -18.15
CA TYR A 372 11.44 9.30 -17.49
C TYR A 372 10.29 8.49 -18.06
N PHE A 373 9.70 8.95 -19.17
CA PHE A 373 8.60 8.27 -19.84
C PHE A 373 9.12 7.10 -20.66
N HIS A 374 8.46 5.96 -20.49
CA HIS A 374 8.69 4.75 -21.26
C HIS A 374 7.36 4.33 -21.87
N SER A 375 7.28 4.35 -23.20
CA SER A 375 6.25 3.60 -23.91
C SER A 375 6.48 2.12 -23.65
N ALA A 376 5.46 1.42 -23.14
CA ALA A 376 5.52 -0.04 -23.16
C ALA A 376 5.70 -0.51 -24.62
N ALA A 377 6.51 -1.55 -24.82
CA ALA A 377 6.63 -2.21 -26.10
C ALA A 377 5.24 -2.66 -26.58
#